data_AF-W6MFP6-F1
#
_entry.id   AF-W6MFP6-F1
#
_cell.length_a   1.000
_cell.length_b   1.000
_cell.length_c   1.000
_cell.angle_alpha   90.00
_cell.angle_beta   90.00
_cell.angle_gamma   90.00
#
_symmetry.space_group_name_H-M   'P 1'
#
loop_
_entity.id
_entity.type
_entity.pdbx_description
1 polymer ?
#
loop_
_entity_poly.entity_id
_entity_poly.type
_entity_poly.pdbx_seq_one_letter_code
_entity_poly.pdbx_strand_id
1 'polypeptide(L)'
;MSSSHSGRRSIRSSMVRSMPEPSFQELHRMLLENNIPSSIAELERPNQLFVTKLFDSILNFDVQLKLQKYREPLEDEAGYYQSAAYLSFTERTAKLRLIQRFLASLNYDEFSIHDLLRPESDRLKYQLIVISRFLDAKRRMAKELAQHKDLNKVVTSSEALESIVLSKNKVEANLEELKHFVEDKENDLPSLKELHNAKVHTLKEKKIQSNDDLTRKNKLRQERQKLVETVDERSKILVELEKDVGLKRSFVTQSKEELVNSLQELEDSQKLLELQLAESRTKSHNLTESLNTFASLANSIKQLVKPEDGIRSLLSRDKTITEALAQSTNEVNQAKTEHKMLEVRISTFKSKLEMQAKEAERVMHEVDMKIQTWHTQLESALEQFNEAKTNFDGRTDAKNAIESEAAHLERLAKELKDKYLLAFKKTGSKLETLRSSLQVYLDDVTQTLNMV
;
A
#
# COMPACT_ATOMS: atom_id res chain seq x y z
N MET A 1 -57.67 -24.52 -30.46
CA MET A 1 -56.46 -25.32 -30.79
C MET A 1 -55.32 -24.85 -29.91
N SER A 2 -55.09 -25.56 -28.82
CA SER A 2 -54.18 -25.16 -27.73
C SER A 2 -53.43 -26.39 -27.26
N SER A 3 -52.29 -26.69 -27.87
CA SER A 3 -51.37 -27.73 -27.38
C SER A 3 -50.05 -27.71 -28.15
N SER A 4 -49.08 -26.91 -27.71
CA SER A 4 -47.67 -27.11 -28.09
C SER A 4 -46.72 -26.28 -27.23
N HIS A 5 -46.64 -26.57 -25.92
CA HIS A 5 -45.62 -25.99 -25.03
C HIS A 5 -45.14 -26.95 -23.92
N SER A 6 -45.14 -28.27 -24.14
CA SER A 6 -44.61 -29.25 -23.16
C SER A 6 -43.28 -29.94 -23.57
N GLY A 7 -42.76 -29.69 -24.77
CA GLY A 7 -41.62 -30.46 -25.30
C GLY A 7 -40.21 -30.03 -24.83
N ARG A 8 -40.02 -28.82 -24.30
CA ARG A 8 -38.66 -28.27 -24.03
C ARG A 8 -38.12 -28.48 -22.62
N ARG A 9 -38.93 -28.89 -21.63
CA ARG A 9 -38.45 -29.18 -20.26
C ARG A 9 -37.89 -30.60 -20.09
N SER A 10 -38.29 -31.55 -20.93
CA SER A 10 -37.93 -32.97 -20.77
C SER A 10 -36.50 -33.32 -21.18
N ILE A 11 -35.85 -32.51 -22.01
CA ILE A 11 -34.53 -32.86 -22.59
C ILE A 11 -33.39 -32.44 -21.66
N ARG A 12 -33.54 -31.37 -20.88
CA ARG A 12 -32.47 -30.84 -20.01
C ARG A 12 -32.22 -31.66 -18.73
N SER A 13 -33.20 -32.42 -18.23
CA SER A 13 -33.01 -33.28 -17.05
C SER A 13 -32.34 -34.63 -17.38
N SER A 14 -32.29 -35.00 -18.66
CA SER A 14 -31.73 -36.29 -19.11
C SER A 14 -30.21 -36.35 -19.13
N MET A 15 -29.53 -35.20 -19.22
CA MET A 15 -28.06 -35.14 -19.35
C MET A 15 -27.32 -35.28 -18.01
N VAL A 16 -28.02 -35.11 -16.88
CA VAL A 16 -27.45 -35.29 -15.54
C VAL A 16 -27.42 -36.76 -15.09
N ARG A 17 -28.25 -37.62 -15.71
CA ARG A 17 -28.47 -39.03 -15.32
C ARG A 17 -27.49 -40.04 -15.95
N SER A 18 -26.50 -39.62 -16.75
CA SER A 18 -25.60 -40.54 -17.47
C SER A 18 -24.26 -40.82 -16.76
N MET A 19 -24.04 -40.30 -15.55
CA MET A 19 -22.87 -40.63 -14.72
C MET A 19 -23.32 -41.40 -13.46
N PRO A 20 -22.47 -42.29 -12.91
CA PRO A 20 -22.75 -42.93 -11.63
C PRO A 20 -23.01 -41.87 -10.56
N GLU A 21 -24.15 -41.95 -9.89
CA GLU A 21 -24.50 -41.03 -8.82
C GLU A 21 -23.53 -41.21 -7.66
N PRO A 22 -22.82 -40.15 -7.22
CA PRO A 22 -21.90 -40.27 -6.11
C PRO A 22 -22.67 -40.66 -4.84
N SER A 23 -22.06 -41.56 -4.08
CA SER A 23 -22.53 -41.96 -2.76
C SER A 23 -22.46 -40.78 -1.78
N PHE A 24 -23.20 -40.85 -0.66
CA PHE A 24 -23.08 -39.85 0.40
C PHE A 24 -21.66 -39.78 0.99
N GLN A 25 -20.90 -40.87 0.94
CA GLN A 25 -19.49 -40.91 1.35
C GLN A 25 -18.61 -40.05 0.42
N GLU A 26 -18.84 -40.13 -0.88
CA GLU A 26 -18.11 -39.32 -1.87
C GLU A 26 -18.49 -37.85 -1.77
N LEU A 27 -19.79 -37.54 -1.63
CA LEU A 27 -20.25 -36.17 -1.43
C LEU A 27 -19.69 -35.55 -0.14
N HIS A 28 -19.68 -36.30 0.96
CA HIS A 28 -19.07 -35.89 2.22
C HIS A 28 -17.58 -35.57 2.05
N ARG A 29 -16.82 -36.44 1.39
CA ARG A 29 -15.39 -36.20 1.11
C ARG A 29 -15.19 -34.92 0.31
N MET A 30 -15.99 -34.71 -0.74
CA MET A 30 -15.88 -33.51 -1.58
C MET A 30 -16.22 -32.21 -0.82
N LEU A 31 -17.21 -32.25 0.07
CA LEU A 31 -17.53 -31.11 0.93
C LEU A 31 -16.39 -30.78 1.88
N LEU A 32 -15.79 -31.81 2.52
CA LEU A 32 -14.63 -31.62 3.40
C LEU A 32 -13.39 -31.09 2.66
N GLU A 33 -13.13 -31.56 1.45
CA GLU A 33 -12.04 -31.02 0.61
C GLU A 33 -12.17 -29.52 0.30
N ASN A 34 -13.40 -28.98 0.38
CA ASN A 34 -13.69 -27.56 0.20
C ASN A 34 -13.93 -26.83 1.54
N ASN A 35 -13.53 -27.41 2.67
CA ASN A 35 -13.72 -26.87 4.03
C ASN A 35 -15.19 -26.63 4.41
N ILE A 36 -16.11 -27.43 3.87
CA ILE A 36 -17.54 -27.35 4.19
C ILE A 36 -17.85 -28.45 5.23
N PRO A 37 -18.16 -28.08 6.49
CA PRO A 37 -18.44 -29.05 7.53
C PRO A 37 -19.68 -29.88 7.18
N SER A 38 -19.55 -31.19 7.18
CA SER A 38 -20.66 -32.12 7.00
C SER A 38 -20.39 -33.44 7.72
N SER A 39 -21.44 -34.23 7.95
CA SER A 39 -21.37 -35.60 8.45
C SER A 39 -22.22 -36.49 7.55
N ILE A 40 -21.78 -37.73 7.30
CA ILE A 40 -22.52 -38.70 6.47
C ILE A 40 -23.93 -38.93 7.04
N ALA A 41 -24.06 -39.05 8.36
CA ALA A 41 -25.36 -39.25 9.01
C ALA A 41 -26.31 -38.07 8.81
N GLU A 42 -25.78 -36.84 8.77
CA GLU A 42 -26.57 -35.62 8.53
C GLU A 42 -26.96 -35.45 7.05
N LEU A 43 -26.17 -36.01 6.13
CA LEU A 43 -26.50 -36.04 4.71
C LEU A 43 -27.59 -37.08 4.38
N GLU A 44 -27.52 -38.25 5.02
CA GLU A 44 -28.52 -39.31 4.90
C GLU A 44 -29.85 -38.92 5.57
N ARG A 45 -29.79 -38.15 6.67
CA ARG A 45 -30.97 -37.68 7.41
C ARG A 45 -30.87 -36.18 7.69
N PRO A 46 -31.12 -35.34 6.67
CA PRO A 46 -30.95 -33.91 6.81
C PRO A 46 -32.00 -33.32 7.73
N ASN A 47 -31.56 -32.39 8.58
CA ASN A 47 -32.42 -31.55 9.38
C ASN A 47 -32.28 -30.09 8.94
N GLN A 48 -33.29 -29.27 9.26
CA GLN A 48 -33.35 -27.87 8.85
C GLN A 48 -32.09 -27.09 9.29
N LEU A 49 -31.61 -27.30 10.52
CA LEU A 49 -30.46 -26.56 11.04
C LEU A 49 -29.18 -26.88 10.27
N PHE A 50 -28.96 -28.16 10.00
CA PHE A 50 -27.83 -28.67 9.22
C PHE A 50 -27.85 -28.09 7.81
N VAL A 51 -28.96 -28.25 7.07
CA VAL A 51 -29.06 -27.77 5.68
C VAL A 51 -28.91 -26.25 5.60
N THR A 52 -29.46 -25.52 6.57
CA THR A 52 -29.31 -24.07 6.67
C THR A 52 -27.83 -23.67 6.81
N LYS A 53 -27.08 -24.32 7.71
CA LYS A 53 -25.64 -24.08 7.92
C LYS A 53 -24.78 -24.55 6.75
N LEU A 54 -25.18 -25.64 6.11
CA LEU A 54 -24.50 -26.21 4.95
C LEU A 54 -24.52 -25.21 3.79
N PHE A 55 -25.69 -24.66 3.46
CA PHE A 55 -25.81 -23.63 2.42
C PHE A 55 -25.16 -22.30 2.81
N ASP A 56 -25.13 -21.92 4.09
CA ASP A 56 -24.32 -20.77 4.53
C ASP A 56 -22.84 -20.98 4.24
N SER A 57 -22.34 -22.18 4.56
CA SER A 57 -20.94 -22.53 4.34
C SER A 57 -20.60 -22.53 2.84
N ILE A 58 -21.51 -23.03 2.01
CA ILE A 58 -21.37 -23.03 0.53
C ILE A 58 -21.35 -21.58 -0.01
N LEU A 59 -22.29 -20.73 0.41
CA LEU A 59 -22.36 -19.34 -0.07
C LEU A 59 -21.16 -18.50 0.40
N ASN A 60 -20.69 -18.72 1.64
CA ASN A 60 -19.50 -18.04 2.18
C ASN A 60 -18.23 -18.47 1.45
N PHE A 61 -18.10 -19.76 1.12
CA PHE A 61 -16.95 -20.29 0.38
C PHE A 61 -16.89 -19.76 -1.06
N ASP A 62 -18.04 -19.67 -1.74
CA ASP A 62 -18.05 -19.34 -3.16
C ASP A 62 -18.14 -17.85 -3.46
N VAL A 63 -19.08 -17.16 -2.82
CA VAL A 63 -19.44 -15.79 -3.22
C VAL A 63 -18.69 -14.74 -2.38
N GLN A 64 -17.94 -15.17 -1.33
CA GLN A 64 -17.31 -14.27 -0.35
C GLN A 64 -18.26 -13.18 0.19
N LEU A 65 -19.57 -13.46 0.13
CA LEU A 65 -20.61 -12.54 0.55
C LEU A 65 -20.77 -12.71 2.05
N LYS A 66 -20.19 -11.80 2.83
CA LYS A 66 -20.61 -11.62 4.21
C LYS A 66 -22.09 -11.25 4.18
N LEU A 67 -22.96 -12.12 4.71
CA LEU A 67 -24.40 -11.86 4.88
C LEU A 67 -24.70 -10.45 5.44
N GLN A 68 -23.79 -9.90 6.24
CA GLN A 68 -23.81 -8.52 6.75
C GLN A 68 -23.98 -7.44 5.67
N LYS A 69 -23.39 -7.58 4.47
CA LYS A 69 -23.47 -6.56 3.40
C LYS A 69 -24.85 -6.43 2.77
N TYR A 70 -25.74 -7.41 2.95
CA TYR A 70 -27.13 -7.33 2.51
C TYR A 70 -28.05 -6.80 3.60
N ARG A 71 -27.56 -6.78 4.85
CA ARG A 71 -28.28 -6.23 5.99
C ARG A 71 -28.26 -4.70 5.97
N GLU A 72 -27.12 -4.12 5.65
CA GLU A 72 -26.89 -2.66 5.62
C GLU A 72 -27.92 -1.90 4.74
N PRO A 73 -28.13 -2.22 3.45
CA PRO A 73 -29.13 -1.51 2.64
C PRO A 73 -30.58 -1.78 3.04
N LEU A 74 -30.87 -2.92 3.70
CA LEU A 74 -32.22 -3.23 4.21
C LEU A 74 -32.53 -2.49 5.51
N GLU A 75 -31.51 -2.17 6.32
CA GLU A 75 -31.63 -1.36 7.52
C GLU A 75 -31.68 0.15 7.19
N ASP A 76 -31.03 0.60 6.11
CA ASP A 76 -31.01 2.00 5.66
C ASP A 76 -32.34 2.46 5.02
N GLU A 77 -33.03 1.62 4.22
CA GLU A 77 -34.31 1.99 3.59
C GLU A 77 -35.51 1.88 4.54
N ALA A 78 -35.38 1.13 5.63
CA ALA A 78 -36.47 0.82 6.53
C ALA A 78 -36.29 1.48 7.91
N GLY A 79 -36.55 2.78 7.97
CA GLY A 79 -36.41 3.56 9.21
C GLY A 79 -37.03 2.89 10.46
N TYR A 80 -36.27 2.92 11.56
CA TYR A 80 -36.56 2.78 13.01
C TYR A 80 -37.71 1.89 13.58
N TYR A 81 -38.58 1.26 12.79
CA TYR A 81 -39.73 0.48 13.29
C TYR A 81 -39.85 -0.91 12.64
N GLN A 82 -38.76 -1.65 12.51
CA GLN A 82 -38.86 -3.08 12.21
C GLN A 82 -38.67 -3.91 13.47
N SER A 83 -39.68 -4.73 13.78
CA SER A 83 -39.56 -5.75 14.84
C SER A 83 -38.45 -6.75 14.49
N ALA A 84 -37.77 -7.31 15.49
CA ALA A 84 -36.77 -8.36 15.29
C ALA A 84 -37.29 -9.55 14.46
N ALA A 85 -38.60 -9.82 14.52
CA ALA A 85 -39.26 -10.83 13.72
C ALA A 85 -39.27 -10.51 12.22
N TYR A 86 -39.49 -9.24 11.85
CA TYR A 86 -39.45 -8.80 10.45
C TYR A 86 -38.04 -8.88 9.87
N LEU A 87 -37.03 -8.43 10.62
CA LEU A 87 -35.62 -8.52 10.23
C LEU A 87 -35.18 -9.98 10.03
N SER A 88 -35.60 -10.89 10.92
CA SER A 88 -35.31 -12.32 10.77
C SER A 88 -36.02 -12.93 9.55
N PHE A 89 -37.23 -12.48 9.23
CA PHE A 89 -37.97 -12.95 8.06
C PHE A 89 -37.34 -12.46 6.74
N THR A 90 -36.93 -11.19 6.67
CA THR A 90 -36.27 -10.64 5.49
C THR A 90 -34.90 -11.28 5.27
N GLU A 91 -34.12 -11.52 6.32
CA GLU A 91 -32.84 -12.23 6.25
C GLU A 91 -33.02 -13.64 5.67
N ARG A 92 -33.99 -14.41 6.17
CA ARG A 92 -34.29 -15.76 5.65
C ARG A 92 -34.75 -15.72 4.20
N THR A 93 -35.54 -14.72 3.82
CA THR A 93 -36.05 -14.56 2.45
C THR A 93 -34.95 -14.15 1.48
N ALA A 94 -34.06 -13.25 1.90
CA ALA A 94 -32.89 -12.85 1.13
C ALA A 94 -31.95 -14.04 0.92
N LYS A 95 -31.67 -14.80 1.98
CA LYS A 95 -30.87 -16.03 1.91
C LYS A 95 -31.49 -17.05 0.96
N LEU A 96 -32.80 -17.31 1.04
CA LEU A 96 -33.50 -18.20 0.11
C LEU A 96 -33.30 -17.75 -1.35
N ARG A 97 -33.48 -16.46 -1.64
CA ARG A 97 -33.28 -15.91 -3.00
C ARG A 97 -31.84 -16.04 -3.48
N LEU A 98 -30.85 -15.88 -2.59
CA LEU A 98 -29.44 -16.07 -2.93
C LEU A 98 -29.14 -17.53 -3.28
N ILE A 99 -29.62 -18.47 -2.47
CA ILE A 99 -29.45 -19.91 -2.75
C ILE A 99 -30.15 -20.27 -4.07
N GLN A 100 -31.35 -19.75 -4.31
CA GLN A 100 -32.07 -19.96 -5.58
C GLN A 100 -31.29 -19.41 -6.78
N ARG A 101 -30.76 -18.19 -6.69
CA ARG A 101 -29.96 -17.61 -7.77
C ARG A 101 -28.66 -18.37 -8.00
N PHE A 102 -28.00 -18.79 -6.93
CA PHE A 102 -26.79 -19.61 -7.00
C PHE A 102 -27.08 -20.96 -7.66
N LEU A 103 -28.10 -21.70 -7.21
CA LEU A 103 -28.42 -22.99 -7.80
C LEU A 103 -28.96 -22.87 -9.24
N ALA A 104 -29.70 -21.80 -9.56
CA ALA A 104 -30.13 -21.52 -10.92
C ALA A 104 -28.94 -21.24 -11.86
N SER A 105 -27.87 -20.59 -11.38
CA SER A 105 -26.64 -20.41 -12.18
C SER A 105 -25.93 -21.74 -12.46
N LEU A 106 -26.18 -22.76 -11.63
CA LEU A 106 -25.74 -24.14 -11.83
C LEU A 106 -26.75 -25.00 -12.62
N ASN A 107 -27.79 -24.39 -13.20
CA ASN A 107 -28.90 -25.05 -13.90
C ASN A 107 -29.80 -25.93 -13.01
N TYR A 108 -29.95 -25.57 -11.73
CA TYR A 108 -30.93 -26.16 -10.82
C TYR A 108 -32.00 -25.15 -10.42
N ASP A 109 -33.11 -25.15 -11.16
CA ASP A 109 -34.21 -24.18 -10.98
C ASP A 109 -35.29 -24.63 -9.97
N GLU A 110 -35.21 -25.87 -9.48
CA GLU A 110 -36.25 -26.50 -8.65
C GLU A 110 -36.07 -26.24 -7.14
N PHE A 111 -35.13 -25.38 -6.74
CA PHE A 111 -34.90 -25.08 -5.33
C PHE A 111 -36.05 -24.24 -4.72
N SER A 112 -36.58 -24.72 -3.59
CA SER A 112 -37.76 -24.17 -2.94
C SER A 112 -37.51 -23.93 -1.45
N ILE A 113 -38.44 -23.23 -0.80
CA ILE A 113 -38.39 -23.03 0.66
C ILE A 113 -38.50 -24.35 1.43
N HIS A 114 -39.14 -25.38 0.85
CA HIS A 114 -39.25 -26.70 1.47
C HIS A 114 -37.89 -27.37 1.61
N ASP A 115 -36.96 -27.12 0.69
CA ASP A 115 -35.60 -27.67 0.77
C ASP A 115 -34.81 -27.16 1.99
N LEU A 116 -35.18 -25.99 2.52
CA LEU A 116 -34.60 -25.46 3.75
C LEU A 116 -35.39 -25.87 5.00
N LEU A 117 -36.72 -25.76 4.96
CA LEU A 117 -37.56 -25.97 6.15
C LEU A 117 -37.82 -27.46 6.45
N ARG A 118 -37.85 -28.31 5.41
CA ARG A 118 -38.15 -29.74 5.48
C ARG A 118 -37.29 -30.48 4.44
N PRO A 119 -35.97 -30.57 4.65
CA PRO A 119 -35.08 -31.15 3.67
C PRO A 119 -35.34 -32.64 3.49
N GLU A 120 -35.40 -33.07 2.23
CA GLU A 120 -35.51 -34.48 1.85
C GLU A 120 -34.14 -34.98 1.41
N SER A 121 -33.75 -36.20 1.83
CA SER A 121 -32.43 -36.75 1.57
C SER A 121 -32.10 -36.83 0.07
N ASP A 122 -33.03 -37.31 -0.74
CA ASP A 122 -32.84 -37.45 -2.20
C ASP A 122 -32.69 -36.10 -2.91
N ARG A 123 -33.50 -35.11 -2.52
CA ARG A 123 -33.43 -33.75 -3.08
C ARG A 123 -32.13 -33.05 -2.68
N LEU A 124 -31.73 -33.19 -1.42
CA LEU A 124 -30.45 -32.66 -0.94
C LEU A 124 -29.26 -33.34 -1.65
N LYS A 125 -29.30 -34.66 -1.83
CA LYS A 125 -28.27 -35.40 -2.58
C LYS A 125 -28.10 -34.83 -3.98
N TYR A 126 -29.21 -34.61 -4.69
CA TYR A 126 -29.18 -34.05 -6.04
C TYR A 126 -28.63 -32.61 -6.06
N GLN A 127 -29.04 -31.76 -5.11
CA GLN A 127 -28.48 -30.41 -4.96
C GLN A 127 -26.97 -30.46 -4.74
N LEU A 128 -26.49 -31.37 -3.89
CA LEU A 128 -25.07 -31.55 -3.61
C LEU A 128 -24.28 -32.09 -4.80
N ILE A 129 -24.88 -32.93 -5.65
CA ILE A 129 -24.26 -33.37 -6.90
C ILE A 129 -24.03 -32.19 -7.86
N VAL A 130 -25.01 -31.29 -7.96
CA VAL A 130 -24.88 -30.08 -8.79
C VAL A 130 -23.79 -29.18 -8.24
N ILE A 131 -23.77 -28.96 -6.92
CA ILE A 131 -22.76 -28.14 -6.24
C ILE A 131 -21.37 -28.75 -6.34
N SER A 132 -21.23 -30.08 -6.19
CA SER A 132 -19.94 -30.76 -6.25
C SER A 132 -19.29 -30.64 -7.62
N ARG A 133 -20.08 -30.76 -8.71
CA ARG A 133 -19.61 -30.52 -10.08
C ARG A 133 -19.12 -29.09 -10.29
N PHE A 134 -19.84 -28.12 -9.70
CA PHE A 134 -19.43 -26.73 -9.74
C PHE A 134 -18.10 -26.51 -9.00
N LEU A 135 -17.95 -27.06 -7.79
CA LEU A 135 -16.72 -26.95 -7.00
C LEU A 135 -15.52 -27.58 -7.74
N ASP A 136 -15.72 -28.72 -8.40
CA ASP A 136 -14.71 -29.35 -9.23
C ASP A 136 -14.32 -28.49 -10.45
N ALA A 137 -15.31 -27.90 -11.13
CA ALA A 137 -15.07 -27.00 -12.25
C ALA A 137 -14.31 -25.75 -11.79
N LYS A 138 -14.72 -25.15 -10.67
CA LYS A 138 -14.03 -24.02 -10.04
C LYS A 138 -12.59 -24.38 -9.68
N ARG A 139 -12.33 -25.56 -9.11
CA ARG A 139 -10.98 -26.02 -8.78
C ARG A 139 -10.10 -26.21 -10.01
N ARG A 140 -10.66 -26.73 -11.11
CA ARG A 140 -9.94 -26.84 -12.40
C ARG A 140 -9.62 -25.46 -12.96
N MET A 141 -10.60 -24.56 -13.01
CA MET A 141 -10.40 -23.18 -13.46
C MET A 141 -9.41 -22.43 -12.56
N ALA A 142 -9.45 -22.61 -11.24
CA ALA A 142 -8.49 -21.99 -10.32
C ALA A 142 -7.06 -22.49 -10.55
N LYS A 143 -6.88 -23.78 -10.90
CA LYS A 143 -5.56 -24.32 -11.28
C LYS A 143 -5.07 -23.73 -12.60
N GLU A 144 -5.94 -23.61 -13.61
CA GLU A 144 -5.61 -22.96 -14.88
C GLU A 144 -5.30 -21.47 -14.69
N LEU A 145 -6.07 -20.79 -13.84
CA LEU A 145 -5.90 -19.38 -13.50
C LEU A 145 -4.62 -19.13 -12.69
N ALA A 146 -4.23 -20.05 -11.79
CA ALA A 146 -2.95 -19.98 -11.07
C ALA A 146 -1.75 -20.19 -12.00
N GLN A 147 -1.92 -20.90 -13.12
CA GLN A 147 -0.90 -21.04 -14.17
C GLN A 147 -0.81 -19.81 -15.07
N HIS A 148 -1.83 -18.95 -15.09
CA HIS A 148 -1.79 -17.68 -15.79
C HIS A 148 -0.82 -16.70 -15.09
N LYS A 149 0.30 -16.43 -15.77
CA LYS A 149 1.39 -15.56 -15.29
C LYS A 149 0.94 -14.15 -14.86
N ASP A 150 -0.20 -13.67 -15.33
CA ASP A 150 -0.66 -12.31 -15.06
C ASP A 150 -1.27 -12.13 -13.67
N LEU A 151 -1.84 -13.18 -13.06
CA LEU A 151 -2.29 -13.10 -11.66
C LEU A 151 -1.14 -13.20 -10.67
N ASN A 152 -0.10 -13.99 -10.98
CA ASN A 152 1.14 -13.96 -10.19
C ASN A 152 1.83 -12.58 -10.27
N LYS A 153 1.67 -11.83 -11.38
CA LYS A 153 2.12 -10.43 -11.45
C LYS A 153 1.30 -9.52 -10.55
N VAL A 154 -0.01 -9.76 -10.40
CA VAL A 154 -0.87 -8.97 -9.50
C VAL A 154 -0.50 -9.23 -8.04
N VAL A 155 -0.35 -10.51 -7.64
CA VAL A 155 0.07 -10.87 -6.27
C VAL A 155 1.45 -10.31 -5.95
N THR A 156 2.44 -10.51 -6.83
CA THR A 156 3.79 -9.93 -6.62
C THR A 156 3.79 -8.42 -6.65
N SER A 157 2.91 -7.77 -7.41
CA SER A 157 2.76 -6.31 -7.39
C SER A 157 2.11 -5.80 -6.10
N SER A 158 1.20 -6.58 -5.50
CA SER A 158 0.58 -6.27 -4.21
C SER A 158 1.60 -6.37 -3.08
N GLU A 159 2.40 -7.45 -3.06
CA GLU A 159 3.49 -7.62 -2.09
C GLU A 159 4.56 -6.53 -2.26
N ALA A 160 4.89 -6.16 -3.50
CA ALA A 160 5.80 -5.06 -3.78
C ALA A 160 5.23 -3.71 -3.30
N LEU A 161 3.94 -3.45 -3.50
CA LEU A 161 3.27 -2.26 -2.99
C LEU A 161 3.28 -2.23 -1.45
N GLU A 162 2.98 -3.34 -0.80
CA GLU A 162 2.99 -3.45 0.66
C GLU A 162 4.41 -3.23 1.21
N SER A 163 5.44 -3.78 0.57
CA SER A 163 6.84 -3.51 0.91
C SER A 163 7.23 -2.04 0.72
N ILE A 164 6.75 -1.38 -0.34
CA ILE A 164 6.99 0.04 -0.58
C ILE A 164 6.31 0.89 0.50
N VAL A 165 5.08 0.55 0.89
CA VAL A 165 4.35 1.25 1.95
C VAL A 165 5.06 1.10 3.29
N LEU A 166 5.51 -0.12 3.65
CA LEU A 166 6.29 -0.34 4.87
C LEU A 166 7.61 0.45 4.87
N SER A 167 8.31 0.46 3.73
CA SER A 167 9.54 1.25 3.57
C SER A 167 9.27 2.75 3.70
N LYS A 168 8.17 3.25 3.12
CA LYS A 168 7.75 4.65 3.24
C LYS A 168 7.51 5.01 4.70
N ASN A 169 6.72 4.21 5.42
CA ASN A 169 6.40 4.47 6.82
C ASN A 169 7.68 4.49 7.69
N LYS A 170 8.64 3.61 7.40
CA LYS A 170 9.94 3.59 8.09
C LYS A 170 10.76 4.87 7.82
N VAL A 171 10.79 5.34 6.57
CA VAL A 171 11.48 6.58 6.21
C VAL A 171 10.80 7.80 6.85
N GLU A 172 9.47 7.84 6.88
CA GLU A 172 8.72 8.91 7.56
C GLU A 172 9.00 8.93 9.06
N ALA A 173 9.02 7.76 9.73
CA ALA A 173 9.40 7.66 11.14
C ALA A 173 10.82 8.17 11.40
N ASN A 174 11.79 7.74 10.59
CA ASN A 174 13.17 8.22 10.70
C ASN A 174 13.28 9.74 10.49
N LEU A 175 12.51 10.30 9.55
CA LEU A 175 12.47 11.75 9.30
C LEU A 175 11.94 12.50 10.52
N GLU A 176 10.91 11.97 11.17
CA GLU A 176 10.34 12.59 12.36
C GLU A 176 11.30 12.52 13.56
N GLU A 177 12.00 11.39 13.74
CA GLU A 177 13.10 11.27 14.71
C GLU A 177 14.24 12.27 14.44
N LEU A 178 14.61 12.45 13.17
CA LEU A 178 15.63 13.43 12.77
C LEU A 178 15.18 14.88 13.02
N LYS A 179 13.92 15.21 12.78
CA LYS A 179 13.37 16.53 13.13
C LYS A 179 13.43 16.78 14.63
N HIS A 180 12.96 15.83 15.44
CA HIS A 180 13.04 15.94 16.89
C HIS A 180 14.49 16.06 17.38
N PHE A 181 15.41 15.30 16.79
CA PHE A 181 16.83 15.43 17.11
C PHE A 181 17.39 16.82 16.76
N VAL A 182 16.99 17.41 15.62
CA VAL A 182 17.38 18.76 15.24
C VAL A 182 16.78 19.79 16.18
N GLU A 183 15.50 19.68 16.53
CA GLU A 183 14.82 20.56 17.49
C GLU A 183 15.49 20.49 18.87
N ASP A 184 15.80 19.30 19.37
CA ASP A 184 16.51 19.09 20.63
C ASP A 184 17.91 19.73 20.59
N LYS A 185 18.63 19.60 19.45
CA LYS A 185 19.95 20.22 19.28
C LYS A 185 19.90 21.74 19.14
N GLU A 186 18.86 22.28 18.52
CA GLU A 186 18.62 23.72 18.45
C GLU A 186 18.27 24.28 19.84
N ASN A 187 17.54 23.53 20.66
CA ASN A 187 17.26 23.88 22.05
C ASN A 187 18.50 23.81 22.96
N ASP A 188 19.48 22.96 22.64
CA ASP A 188 20.78 22.86 23.34
C ASP A 188 21.79 23.96 22.93
N LEU A 189 21.59 24.64 21.80
CA LEU A 189 22.53 25.64 21.29
C LEU A 189 22.75 26.86 22.21
N PRO A 190 21.72 27.43 22.88
CA PRO A 190 21.87 28.53 23.81
C PRO A 190 22.72 28.16 25.03
N SER A 191 22.49 26.98 25.61
CA SER A 191 23.22 26.50 26.79
C SER A 191 24.68 26.21 26.47
N LEU A 192 24.98 25.67 25.27
CA LEU A 192 26.34 25.50 24.76
C LEU A 192 27.06 26.84 24.53
N LYS A 193 26.37 27.86 24.03
CA LYS A 193 26.92 29.21 23.85
C LYS A 193 27.22 29.88 25.20
N GLU A 194 26.34 29.72 26.19
CA GLU A 194 26.58 30.20 27.55
C GLU A 194 27.78 29.51 28.21
N LEU A 195 27.87 28.18 28.07
CA LEU A 195 29.01 27.40 28.58
C LEU A 195 30.34 27.80 27.90
N HIS A 196 30.32 28.03 26.59
CA HIS A 196 31.47 28.51 25.84
C HIS A 196 31.91 29.91 26.32
N ASN A 197 30.95 30.83 26.49
CA ASN A 197 31.23 32.19 26.97
C ASN A 197 31.78 32.19 28.39
N ALA A 198 31.22 31.37 29.28
CA ALA A 198 31.74 31.17 30.63
C ALA A 198 33.19 30.66 30.60
N LYS A 199 33.48 29.65 29.77
CA LYS A 199 34.82 29.07 29.62
C LYS A 199 35.83 30.07 29.04
N VAL A 200 35.43 30.90 28.07
CA VAL A 200 36.26 31.99 27.54
C VAL A 200 36.56 33.02 28.63
N HIS A 201 35.58 33.36 29.48
CA HIS A 201 35.79 34.27 30.61
C HIS A 201 36.82 33.71 31.61
N THR A 202 36.67 32.44 32.01
CA THR A 202 37.61 31.79 32.93
C THR A 202 39.02 31.70 32.36
N LEU A 203 39.16 31.47 31.04
CA LEU A 203 40.46 31.46 30.37
C LEU A 203 41.10 32.85 30.33
N LYS A 204 40.31 33.92 30.16
CA LYS A 204 40.80 35.30 30.25
C LYS A 204 41.28 35.63 31.66
N GLU A 205 40.52 35.27 32.69
CA GLU A 205 40.93 35.46 34.09
C GLU A 205 42.22 34.71 34.43
N LYS A 206 42.34 33.44 34.01
CA LYS A 206 43.58 32.66 34.18
C LYS A 206 44.77 33.29 33.44
N LYS A 207 44.56 33.89 32.27
CA LYS A 207 45.62 34.60 31.53
C LYS A 207 46.08 35.86 32.27
N ILE A 208 45.16 36.59 32.88
CA ILE A 208 45.48 37.77 33.72
C ILE A 208 46.28 37.33 34.94
N GLN A 209 45.82 36.32 35.68
CA GLN A 209 46.57 35.76 36.82
C GLN A 209 47.96 35.26 36.43
N SER A 210 48.08 34.57 35.29
CA SER A 210 49.38 34.09 34.79
C SER A 210 50.33 35.23 34.44
N ASN A 211 49.83 36.38 33.98
CA ASN A 211 50.65 37.57 33.73
C ASN A 211 51.08 38.26 35.03
N ASP A 212 50.21 38.31 36.04
CA ASP A 212 50.53 38.84 37.37
C ASP A 212 51.59 37.98 38.07
N ASP A 213 51.50 36.65 37.96
CA ASP A 213 52.52 35.74 38.47
C ASP A 213 53.86 35.88 37.73
N LEU A 214 53.82 36.10 36.41
CA LEU A 214 55.02 36.32 35.60
C LEU A 214 55.72 37.63 36.00
N THR A 215 54.97 38.70 36.21
CA THR A 215 55.52 39.99 36.66
C THR A 215 56.08 39.90 38.08
N ARG A 216 55.42 39.17 39.00
CA ARG A 216 55.95 38.88 40.33
C ARG A 216 57.24 38.07 40.28
N LYS A 217 57.31 37.04 39.43
CA LYS A 217 58.51 36.23 39.21
C LYS A 217 59.66 37.04 38.61
N ASN A 218 59.36 37.99 37.73
CA ASN A 218 60.36 38.90 37.16
C ASN A 218 60.92 39.88 38.21
N LYS A 219 60.08 40.43 39.09
CA LYS A 219 60.54 41.24 40.24
C LYS A 219 61.46 40.45 41.16
N LEU A 220 61.09 39.21 41.52
CA LEU A 220 61.92 38.31 42.33
C LEU A 220 63.25 37.96 41.65
N ARG A 221 63.27 37.81 40.32
CA ARG A 221 64.51 37.61 39.56
C ARG A 221 65.43 38.83 39.62
N GLN A 222 64.88 40.04 39.52
CA GLN A 222 65.65 41.28 39.65
C GLN A 222 66.21 41.45 41.06
N GLU A 223 65.45 41.13 42.11
CA GLU A 223 65.95 41.13 43.50
C GLU A 223 67.05 40.09 43.70
N ARG A 224 66.90 38.88 43.14
CA ARG A 224 67.93 37.84 43.17
C ARG A 224 69.22 38.31 42.48
N GLN A 225 69.11 38.98 41.34
CA GLN A 225 70.26 39.51 40.60
C GLN A 225 71.02 40.57 41.42
N LYS A 226 70.30 41.50 42.07
CA LYS A 226 70.91 42.50 42.97
C LYS A 226 71.63 41.87 44.16
N LEU A 227 71.05 40.82 44.74
CA LEU A 227 71.68 40.07 45.83
C LEU A 227 72.98 39.36 45.38
N VAL A 228 73.00 38.79 44.17
CA VAL A 228 74.21 38.17 43.60
C VAL A 228 75.31 39.22 43.38
N GLU A 229 74.97 40.38 42.80
CA GLU A 229 75.92 41.48 42.59
C GLU A 229 76.52 41.98 43.92
N THR A 230 75.72 42.04 44.98
CA THR A 230 76.19 42.44 46.32
C THR A 230 77.15 41.40 46.93
N VAL A 231 76.94 40.11 46.65
CA VAL A 231 77.83 39.02 47.12
C VAL A 231 79.15 39.04 46.34
N ASP A 232 79.12 39.34 45.05
CA ASP A 232 80.32 39.46 44.22
C ASP A 232 81.17 40.67 44.64
N GLU A 233 80.56 41.80 44.99
CA GLU A 233 81.27 42.96 45.54
C GLU A 233 81.94 42.63 46.89
N ARG A 234 81.24 41.92 47.79
CA ARG A 234 81.81 41.49 49.07
C ARG A 234 82.93 40.48 48.91
N SER A 235 82.84 39.60 47.92
CA SER A 235 83.88 38.61 47.62
C SER A 235 85.15 39.27 47.06
N LYS A 236 85.02 40.34 46.26
CA LYS A 236 86.17 41.11 45.76
C LYS A 236 86.92 41.85 46.89
N ILE A 237 86.19 42.42 47.86
CA ILE A 237 86.79 43.08 49.04
C ILE A 237 87.56 42.07 49.90
N LEU A 238 87.08 40.83 50.01
CA LEU A 238 87.76 39.76 50.76
C LEU A 238 89.08 39.34 50.10
N VAL A 239 89.11 39.25 48.77
CA VAL A 239 90.31 38.97 47.97
C VAL A 239 91.35 40.11 48.04
N GLU A 240 90.91 41.37 48.10
CA GLU A 240 91.81 42.51 48.28
C GLU A 240 92.42 42.57 49.69
N LEU A 241 91.65 42.22 50.73
CA LEU A 241 92.14 42.10 52.11
C LEU A 241 93.16 40.96 52.29
N GLU A 242 92.99 39.83 51.57
CA GLU A 242 94.00 38.76 51.53
C GLU A 242 95.30 39.19 50.83
N LYS A 243 95.22 40.14 49.89
CA LYS A 243 96.39 40.69 49.17
C LYS A 243 97.22 41.64 50.03
N ASP A 244 96.59 42.38 50.94
CA ASP A 244 97.26 43.32 51.85
C ASP A 244 97.96 42.64 53.04
N VAL A 245 97.55 41.41 53.40
CA VAL A 245 98.20 40.61 54.46
C VAL A 245 99.50 39.94 53.97
N GLY A 246 99.69 39.78 52.66
CA GLY A 246 100.85 39.10 52.07
C GLY A 246 102.17 39.90 52.03
N LEU A 247 102.15 41.20 52.35
CA LEU A 247 103.31 42.12 52.18
C LEU A 247 104.16 42.38 53.43
N LYS A 248 104.20 41.45 54.39
CA LYS A 248 105.17 41.50 55.50
C LYS A 248 105.67 40.12 55.91
N ARG A 249 106.88 39.75 55.44
CA ARG A 249 107.95 39.09 56.23
C ARG A 249 109.18 38.77 55.36
N SER A 250 110.29 39.41 55.72
CA SER A 250 111.70 39.05 55.47
C SER A 250 112.38 39.13 56.86
N PHE A 251 113.46 38.45 57.28
CA PHE A 251 114.61 37.74 56.71
C PHE A 251 115.15 36.76 57.80
N VAL A 252 116.21 36.00 57.44
CA VAL A 252 117.37 35.54 58.26
C VAL A 252 117.54 34.00 58.40
N THR A 253 118.39 33.47 57.49
CA THR A 253 119.53 32.51 57.63
C THR A 253 119.58 31.57 58.86
N GLN A 254 119.97 30.28 58.79
CA GLN A 254 121.17 29.69 58.16
C GLN A 254 121.09 28.14 58.29
N SER A 255 121.34 27.40 57.22
CA SER A 255 121.95 26.04 57.12
C SER A 255 121.55 25.46 55.75
N LYS A 256 122.26 25.89 54.72
CA LYS A 256 121.94 25.70 53.29
C LYS A 256 122.80 24.57 52.74
N GLU A 257 122.19 23.43 52.43
CA GLU A 257 122.45 22.67 51.19
C GLU A 257 121.63 21.37 51.21
N GLU A 258 121.56 20.63 52.32
CA GLU A 258 120.78 19.38 52.40
C GLU A 258 119.28 19.61 52.61
N LEU A 259 118.91 20.61 53.43
CA LEU A 259 117.51 21.04 53.62
C LEU A 259 116.95 21.76 52.39
N VAL A 260 117.79 22.43 51.60
CA VAL A 260 117.37 23.12 50.37
C VAL A 260 116.96 22.11 49.31
N ASN A 261 117.71 21.02 49.16
CA ASN A 261 117.36 19.98 48.19
C ASN A 261 116.07 19.24 48.61
N SER A 262 115.90 18.91 49.89
CA SER A 262 114.65 18.27 50.37
C SER A 262 113.45 19.22 50.31
N LEU A 263 113.62 20.51 50.60
CA LEU A 263 112.56 21.53 50.42
C LEU A 263 112.26 21.77 48.96
N GLN A 264 113.26 21.78 48.08
CA GLN A 264 113.06 21.94 46.64
C GLN A 264 112.32 20.72 46.08
N GLU A 265 112.69 19.50 46.48
CA GLU A 265 111.97 18.28 46.10
C GLU A 265 110.54 18.26 46.66
N LEU A 266 110.32 18.72 47.90
CA LEU A 266 108.98 18.84 48.48
C LEU A 266 108.16 19.96 47.83
N GLU A 267 108.77 21.09 47.47
CA GLU A 267 108.11 22.18 46.75
C GLU A 267 107.77 21.77 45.32
N ASP A 268 108.66 21.05 44.65
CA ASP A 268 108.42 20.56 43.29
C ASP A 268 107.37 19.43 43.32
N SER A 269 107.37 18.57 44.35
CA SER A 269 106.32 17.58 44.59
C SER A 269 104.98 18.23 44.93
N GLN A 270 104.98 19.28 45.74
CA GLN A 270 103.79 20.05 46.08
C GLN A 270 103.22 20.74 44.83
N LYS A 271 104.07 21.40 44.03
CA LYS A 271 103.67 22.00 42.75
C LYS A 271 103.10 20.97 41.80
N LEU A 272 103.72 19.79 41.70
CA LEU A 272 103.21 18.69 40.88
C LEU A 272 101.84 18.19 41.36
N LEU A 273 101.66 18.02 42.67
CA LEU A 273 100.39 17.61 43.28
C LEU A 273 99.31 18.68 43.13
N GLU A 274 99.65 19.96 43.27
CA GLU A 274 98.74 21.08 43.02
C GLU A 274 98.29 21.12 41.55
N LEU A 275 99.20 20.83 40.61
CA LEU A 275 98.92 20.76 39.18
C LEU A 275 98.01 19.55 38.87
N GLN A 276 98.30 18.38 39.44
CA GLN A 276 97.44 17.19 39.33
C GLN A 276 96.06 17.40 39.97
N LEU A 277 95.98 18.10 41.09
CA LEU A 277 94.72 18.45 41.74
C LEU A 277 93.90 19.42 40.88
N ALA A 278 94.55 20.41 40.26
CA ALA A 278 93.92 21.35 39.33
C ALA A 278 93.40 20.64 38.07
N GLU A 279 94.17 19.70 37.51
CA GLU A 279 93.75 18.84 36.41
C GLU A 279 92.56 17.94 36.81
N SER A 280 92.60 17.33 37.99
CA SER A 280 91.50 16.49 38.49
C SER A 280 90.22 17.32 38.71
N ARG A 281 90.35 18.55 39.22
CA ARG A 281 89.21 19.47 39.41
C ARG A 281 88.60 19.90 38.08
N THR A 282 89.42 20.23 37.08
CA THR A 282 88.93 20.55 35.74
C THR A 282 88.26 19.34 35.09
N LYS A 283 88.82 18.13 35.23
CA LYS A 283 88.19 16.89 34.76
C LYS A 283 86.84 16.63 35.42
N SER A 284 86.76 16.80 36.74
CA SER A 284 85.51 16.65 37.50
C SER A 284 84.46 17.69 37.09
N HIS A 285 84.88 18.93 36.84
CA HIS A 285 83.99 19.98 36.34
C HIS A 285 83.44 19.65 34.95
N ASN A 286 84.31 19.26 34.02
CA ASN A 286 83.92 18.86 32.66
C ASN A 286 82.97 17.64 32.66
N LEU A 287 83.20 16.67 33.55
CA LEU A 287 82.30 15.53 33.75
C LEU A 287 80.93 15.96 34.29
N THR A 288 80.90 16.95 35.19
CA THR A 288 79.66 17.51 35.75
C THR A 288 78.87 18.27 34.70
N GLU A 289 79.53 19.08 33.86
CA GLU A 289 78.89 19.73 32.71
C GLU A 289 78.37 18.72 31.69
N SER A 290 79.13 17.64 31.44
CA SER A 290 78.70 16.54 30.57
C SER A 290 77.46 15.83 31.13
N LEU A 291 77.41 15.58 32.45
CA LEU A 291 76.23 15.01 33.10
C LEU A 291 75.00 15.93 33.00
N ASN A 292 75.18 17.24 33.19
CA ASN A 292 74.11 18.21 33.07
C ASN A 292 73.57 18.31 31.63
N THR A 293 74.45 18.24 30.63
CA THR A 293 74.04 18.21 29.22
C THR A 293 73.31 16.92 28.87
N PHE A 294 73.77 15.74 29.34
CA PHE A 294 73.04 14.48 29.19
C PHE A 294 71.67 14.50 29.86
N ALA A 295 71.56 15.08 31.06
CA ALA A 295 70.28 15.21 31.76
C ALA A 295 69.29 16.13 31.00
N SER A 296 69.80 17.22 30.42
CA SER A 296 69.01 18.10 29.54
C SER A 296 68.54 17.36 28.29
N LEU A 297 69.42 16.60 27.64
CA LEU A 297 69.11 15.79 26.46
C LEU A 297 68.07 14.70 26.77
N ALA A 298 68.20 14.01 27.89
CA ALA A 298 67.24 13.01 28.35
C ALA A 298 65.85 13.63 28.62
N ASN A 299 65.79 14.84 29.16
CA ASN A 299 64.54 15.57 29.33
C ASN A 299 63.93 16.00 27.99
N SER A 300 64.74 16.48 27.04
CA SER A 300 64.28 16.80 25.68
C SER A 300 63.73 15.58 24.95
N ILE A 301 64.39 14.41 25.08
CA ILE A 301 63.89 13.14 24.52
C ILE A 301 62.55 12.76 25.16
N LYS A 302 62.42 12.85 26.50
CA LYS A 302 61.13 12.61 27.18
C LYS A 302 60.03 13.56 26.73
N GLN A 303 60.36 14.82 26.41
CA GLN A 303 59.38 15.78 25.89
C GLN A 303 58.94 15.46 24.46
N LEU A 304 59.74 14.75 23.66
CA LEU A 304 59.40 14.33 22.30
C LEU A 304 58.51 13.07 22.25
N VAL A 305 58.51 12.23 23.29
CA VAL A 305 57.66 11.03 23.36
C VAL A 305 56.16 11.39 23.40
N LYS A 306 55.78 12.42 24.16
CA LYS A 306 54.37 12.86 24.25
C LYS A 306 53.75 13.29 22.90
N PRO A 307 54.39 14.13 22.08
CA PRO A 307 53.86 14.45 20.76
C PRO A 307 53.89 13.25 19.81
N GLU A 308 54.83 12.30 19.95
CA GLU A 308 54.82 11.05 19.16
C GLU A 308 53.55 10.21 19.43
N ASP A 309 53.19 10.03 20.71
CA ASP A 309 51.95 9.33 21.08
C ASP A 309 50.71 10.07 20.54
N GLY A 310 50.72 11.41 20.60
CA GLY A 310 49.67 12.25 20.02
C GLY A 310 49.52 12.03 18.51
N ILE A 311 50.63 12.03 17.77
CA ILE A 311 50.68 11.78 16.33
C ILE A 311 50.21 10.37 15.99
N ARG A 312 50.62 9.34 16.77
CA ARG A 312 50.15 7.97 16.57
C ARG A 312 48.63 7.85 16.76
N SER A 313 48.06 8.49 17.77
CA SER A 313 46.60 8.48 17.97
C SER A 313 45.85 9.16 16.81
N LEU A 314 46.39 10.28 16.31
CA LEU A 314 45.82 10.98 15.16
C LEU A 314 45.88 10.12 13.90
N LEU A 315 47.00 9.44 13.65
CA LEU A 315 47.15 8.48 12.55
C LEU A 315 46.16 7.32 12.64
N SER A 316 45.92 6.76 13.83
CA SER A 316 44.88 5.73 13.99
C SER A 316 43.48 6.26 13.71
N ARG A 317 43.19 7.50 14.14
CA ARG A 317 41.89 8.12 13.88
C ARG A 317 41.69 8.41 12.40
N ASP A 318 42.73 8.88 11.71
CA ASP A 318 42.68 9.18 10.28
C ASP A 318 42.45 7.90 9.45
N LYS A 319 43.05 6.78 9.85
CA LYS A 319 42.74 5.44 9.27
C LYS A 319 41.27 5.06 9.43
N THR A 320 40.71 5.22 10.64
CA THR A 320 39.29 4.91 10.85
C THR A 320 38.35 5.82 10.05
N ILE A 321 38.73 7.10 9.89
CA ILE A 321 37.96 8.05 9.08
C ILE A 321 38.04 7.68 7.60
N THR A 322 39.21 7.32 7.08
CA THR A 322 39.38 6.91 5.68
C THR A 322 38.65 5.61 5.37
N GLU A 323 38.65 4.64 6.28
CA GLU A 323 37.85 3.41 6.16
C GLU A 323 36.34 3.71 6.13
N ALA A 324 35.84 4.55 7.03
CA ALA A 324 34.44 4.98 7.03
C ALA A 324 34.06 5.74 5.76
N LEU A 325 34.97 6.57 5.24
CA LEU A 325 34.76 7.34 4.01
C LEU A 325 34.74 6.44 2.77
N ALA A 326 35.59 5.41 2.73
CA ALA A 326 35.57 4.39 1.68
C ALA A 326 34.27 3.58 1.71
N GLN A 327 33.80 3.21 2.89
CA GLN A 327 32.52 2.51 3.05
C GLN A 327 31.34 3.36 2.60
N SER A 328 31.26 4.62 3.05
CA SER A 328 30.21 5.56 2.64
C SER A 328 30.26 5.84 1.13
N THR A 329 31.45 5.92 0.53
CA THR A 329 31.60 6.06 -0.93
C THR A 329 31.05 4.85 -1.69
N ASN A 330 31.25 3.64 -1.19
CA ASN A 330 30.67 2.43 -1.77
C ASN A 330 29.14 2.41 -1.66
N GLU A 331 28.59 2.79 -0.51
CA GLU A 331 27.14 2.90 -0.29
C GLU A 331 26.50 3.92 -1.26
N VAL A 332 27.13 5.08 -1.44
CA VAL A 332 26.68 6.11 -2.39
C VAL A 332 26.73 5.60 -3.83
N ASN A 333 27.79 4.87 -4.21
CA ASN A 333 27.91 4.29 -5.54
C ASN A 333 26.82 3.23 -5.79
N GLN A 334 26.53 2.39 -4.80
CA GLN A 334 25.46 1.41 -4.88
C GLN A 334 24.09 2.10 -5.05
N ALA A 335 23.78 3.08 -4.20
CA ALA A 335 22.54 3.87 -4.31
C ALA A 335 22.41 4.55 -5.69
N LYS A 336 23.51 5.03 -6.27
CA LYS A 336 23.52 5.62 -7.61
C LYS A 336 23.21 4.61 -8.71
N THR A 337 23.67 3.36 -8.57
CA THR A 337 23.31 2.28 -9.52
C THR A 337 21.84 1.88 -9.40
N GLU A 338 21.31 1.81 -8.19
CA GLU A 338 19.90 1.52 -7.93
C GLU A 338 19.00 2.62 -8.49
N HIS A 339 19.37 3.89 -8.30
CA HIS A 339 18.65 5.03 -8.89
C HIS A 339 18.56 4.93 -10.42
N LYS A 340 19.67 4.62 -11.10
CA LYS A 340 19.68 4.43 -12.56
C LYS A 340 18.75 3.29 -13.00
N MET A 341 18.73 2.19 -12.27
CA MET A 341 17.82 1.06 -12.56
C MET A 341 16.35 1.45 -12.37
N LEU A 342 16.03 2.21 -11.31
CA LEU A 342 14.69 2.73 -11.07
C LEU A 342 14.27 3.73 -12.16
N GLU A 343 15.18 4.58 -12.62
CA GLU A 343 14.93 5.56 -13.69
C GLU A 343 14.59 4.88 -15.02
N VAL A 344 15.32 3.82 -15.39
CA VAL A 344 14.98 2.96 -16.55
C VAL A 344 13.63 2.28 -16.34
N ARG A 345 13.33 1.78 -15.14
CA ARG A 345 12.04 1.14 -14.87
C ARG A 345 10.88 2.12 -15.00
N ILE A 346 11.03 3.34 -14.49
CA ILE A 346 10.05 4.43 -14.62
C ILE A 346 9.83 4.76 -16.10
N SER A 347 10.88 4.88 -16.91
CA SER A 347 10.72 5.19 -18.34
C SER A 347 9.99 4.07 -19.10
N THR A 348 10.28 2.79 -18.79
CA THR A 348 9.52 1.67 -19.38
C THR A 348 8.06 1.65 -18.97
N PHE A 349 7.74 2.01 -17.72
CA PHE A 349 6.34 2.10 -17.26
C PHE A 349 5.60 3.27 -17.91
N LYS A 350 6.24 4.43 -18.07
CA LYS A 350 5.66 5.56 -18.82
C LYS A 350 5.31 5.17 -20.25
N SER A 351 6.22 4.51 -20.96
CA SER A 351 5.96 4.03 -22.32
C SER A 351 4.80 3.02 -22.39
N LYS A 352 4.69 2.11 -21.41
CA LYS A 352 3.55 1.17 -21.34
C LYS A 352 2.22 1.88 -21.08
N LEU A 353 2.21 2.87 -20.19
CA LEU A 353 1.02 3.67 -19.92
C LEU A 353 0.57 4.47 -21.15
N GLU A 354 1.51 5.06 -21.90
CA GLU A 354 1.21 5.75 -23.15
C GLU A 354 0.62 4.81 -24.21
N MET A 355 1.14 3.59 -24.34
CA MET A 355 0.56 2.61 -25.26
C MET A 355 -0.86 2.18 -24.83
N GLN A 356 -1.08 1.97 -23.54
CA GLN A 356 -2.41 1.63 -23.02
C GLN A 356 -3.42 2.78 -23.18
N ALA A 357 -2.99 4.03 -22.99
CA ALA A 357 -3.81 5.20 -23.23
C ALA A 357 -4.24 5.30 -24.70
N LYS A 358 -3.31 5.12 -25.64
CA LYS A 358 -3.61 5.09 -27.08
C LYS A 358 -4.58 3.97 -27.46
N GLU A 359 -4.41 2.78 -26.87
CA GLU A 359 -5.34 1.67 -27.12
C GLU A 359 -6.74 1.96 -26.55
N ALA A 360 -6.83 2.56 -25.36
CA ALA A 360 -8.09 2.97 -24.78
C ALA A 360 -8.80 4.02 -25.65
N GLU A 361 -8.09 5.03 -26.14
CA GLU A 361 -8.63 6.04 -27.08
C GLU A 361 -9.16 5.39 -28.36
N ARG A 362 -8.44 4.42 -28.91
CA ARG A 362 -8.88 3.67 -30.09
C ARG A 362 -10.17 2.89 -29.81
N VAL A 363 -10.24 2.17 -28.69
CA VAL A 363 -11.44 1.41 -28.31
C VAL A 363 -12.62 2.35 -28.08
N MET A 364 -12.42 3.49 -27.42
CA MET A 364 -13.47 4.50 -27.24
C MET A 364 -13.99 5.00 -28.58
N HIS A 365 -13.09 5.31 -29.53
CA HIS A 365 -13.50 5.71 -30.87
C HIS A 365 -14.29 4.62 -31.62
N GLU A 366 -13.89 3.35 -31.51
CA GLU A 366 -14.63 2.23 -32.09
C GLU A 366 -16.03 2.07 -31.45
N VAL A 367 -16.16 2.32 -30.14
CA VAL A 367 -17.46 2.30 -29.44
C VAL A 367 -18.34 3.47 -29.87
N ASP A 368 -17.81 4.68 -29.98
CA ASP A 368 -18.56 5.85 -30.45
C ASP A 368 -19.10 5.64 -31.87
N MET A 369 -18.28 5.08 -32.76
CA MET A 369 -18.71 4.71 -34.11
C MET A 369 -19.86 3.70 -34.08
N LYS A 370 -19.81 2.69 -33.19
CA LYS A 370 -20.93 1.73 -33.03
C LYS A 370 -22.19 2.40 -32.50
N ILE A 371 -22.06 3.29 -31.51
CA ILE A 371 -23.20 4.04 -30.97
C ILE A 371 -23.87 4.87 -32.07
N GLN A 372 -23.09 5.54 -32.92
CA GLN A 372 -23.61 6.29 -34.06
C GLN A 372 -24.32 5.38 -35.06
N THR A 373 -23.76 4.21 -35.39
CA THR A 373 -24.45 3.25 -36.28
C THR A 373 -25.75 2.72 -35.68
N TRP A 374 -25.81 2.52 -34.37
CA TRP A 374 -27.03 2.08 -33.70
C TRP A 374 -28.08 3.20 -33.66
N HIS A 375 -27.66 4.45 -33.47
CA HIS A 375 -28.56 5.60 -33.56
C HIS A 375 -29.21 5.71 -34.94
N THR A 376 -28.42 5.63 -36.02
CA THR A 376 -28.97 5.72 -37.39
C THR A 376 -29.88 4.55 -37.72
N GLN A 377 -29.56 3.33 -37.26
CA GLN A 377 -30.46 2.17 -37.40
C GLN A 377 -31.78 2.36 -36.64
N LEU A 378 -31.71 2.92 -35.43
CA LEU A 378 -32.90 3.16 -34.60
C LEU A 378 -33.78 4.27 -35.18
N GLU A 379 -33.20 5.33 -35.71
CA GLU A 379 -33.93 6.39 -36.42
C GLU A 379 -34.65 5.84 -37.66
N SER A 380 -33.95 5.04 -38.48
CA SER A 380 -34.58 4.41 -39.66
C SER A 380 -35.70 3.43 -39.26
N ALA A 381 -35.51 2.65 -38.20
CA ALA A 381 -36.56 1.76 -37.70
C ALA A 381 -37.78 2.53 -37.16
N LEU A 382 -37.57 3.68 -36.50
CA LEU A 382 -38.65 4.55 -36.05
C LEU A 382 -39.42 5.16 -37.23
N GLU A 383 -38.72 5.57 -38.29
CA GLU A 383 -39.35 6.09 -39.51
C GLU A 383 -40.21 5.01 -40.18
N GLN A 384 -39.68 3.80 -40.37
CA GLN A 384 -40.43 2.66 -40.89
C GLN A 384 -41.64 2.30 -40.02
N PHE A 385 -41.50 2.37 -38.69
CA PHE A 385 -42.61 2.13 -37.77
C PHE A 385 -43.69 3.20 -37.90
N ASN A 386 -43.32 4.48 -38.02
CA ASN A 386 -44.27 5.57 -38.21
C ASN A 386 -45.01 5.46 -39.54
N GLU A 387 -44.32 5.10 -40.64
CA GLU A 387 -44.95 4.83 -41.93
C GLU A 387 -45.90 3.62 -41.87
N ALA A 388 -45.50 2.54 -41.19
CA ALA A 388 -46.38 1.38 -40.99
C ALA A 388 -47.63 1.75 -40.19
N LYS A 389 -47.48 2.61 -39.19
CA LYS A 389 -48.59 3.10 -38.36
C LYS A 389 -49.56 3.97 -39.17
N THR A 390 -49.08 4.94 -39.94
CA THR A 390 -49.96 5.77 -40.79
C THR A 390 -50.70 4.93 -41.85
N ASN A 391 -50.04 3.94 -42.43
CA ASN A 391 -50.68 2.98 -43.34
C ASN A 391 -51.74 2.12 -42.65
N PHE A 392 -51.51 1.72 -41.40
CA PHE A 392 -52.48 0.96 -40.60
C PHE A 392 -53.71 1.80 -40.25
N ASP A 393 -53.50 3.04 -39.81
CA ASP A 393 -54.57 3.98 -39.50
C ASP A 393 -55.43 4.25 -40.75
N GLY A 394 -54.79 4.50 -41.91
CA GLY A 394 -55.49 4.66 -43.18
C GLY A 394 -56.28 3.42 -43.63
N ARG A 395 -55.77 2.20 -43.40
CA ARG A 395 -56.52 0.96 -43.64
C ARG A 395 -57.72 0.80 -42.70
N THR A 396 -57.58 1.26 -41.46
CA THR A 396 -58.66 1.22 -40.47
C THR A 396 -59.78 2.18 -40.85
N ASP A 397 -59.43 3.39 -41.30
CA ASP A 397 -60.41 4.36 -41.80
C ASP A 397 -61.13 3.86 -43.06
N ALA A 398 -60.39 3.25 -44.00
CA ALA A 398 -60.98 2.64 -45.19
C ALA A 398 -61.95 1.49 -44.84
N LYS A 399 -61.58 0.65 -43.85
CA LYS A 399 -62.45 -0.41 -43.35
C LYS A 399 -63.74 0.16 -42.75
N ASN A 400 -63.63 1.19 -41.92
CA ASN A 400 -64.79 1.85 -41.30
C ASN A 400 -65.73 2.46 -42.35
N ALA A 401 -65.18 3.05 -43.42
CA ALA A 401 -65.97 3.57 -44.53
C ALA A 401 -66.75 2.47 -45.27
N ILE A 402 -66.11 1.34 -45.57
CA ILE A 402 -66.77 0.19 -46.20
C ILE A 402 -67.86 -0.39 -45.29
N GLU A 403 -67.62 -0.52 -43.99
CA GLU A 403 -68.63 -1.00 -43.03
C GLU A 403 -69.84 -0.06 -42.95
N SER A 404 -69.62 1.26 -42.98
CA SER A 404 -70.69 2.27 -43.02
C SER A 404 -71.52 2.17 -44.31
N GLU A 405 -70.86 2.02 -45.46
CA GLU A 405 -71.53 1.85 -46.75
C GLU A 405 -72.32 0.53 -46.82
N ALA A 406 -71.75 -0.57 -46.33
CA ALA A 406 -72.45 -1.84 -46.21
C ALA A 406 -73.71 -1.73 -45.34
N ALA A 407 -73.61 -1.07 -44.18
CA ALA A 407 -74.75 -0.83 -43.30
C ALA A 407 -75.83 0.04 -43.96
N HIS A 408 -75.44 1.02 -44.79
CA HIS A 408 -76.38 1.83 -45.56
C HIS A 408 -77.09 1.01 -46.64
N LEU A 409 -76.35 0.17 -47.38
CA LEU A 409 -76.92 -0.73 -48.39
C LEU A 409 -77.87 -1.76 -47.77
N GLU A 410 -77.56 -2.30 -46.60
CA GLU A 410 -78.47 -3.18 -45.87
C GLU A 410 -79.78 -2.50 -45.49
N ARG A 411 -79.73 -1.24 -45.05
CA ARG A 411 -80.95 -0.45 -44.78
C ARG A 411 -81.78 -0.24 -46.04
N LEU A 412 -81.16 0.15 -47.15
CA LEU A 412 -81.84 0.31 -48.44
C LEU A 412 -82.47 -1.00 -48.93
N ALA A 413 -81.76 -2.11 -48.82
CA ALA A 413 -82.26 -3.43 -49.19
C ALA A 413 -83.48 -3.81 -48.34
N LYS A 414 -83.45 -3.51 -47.04
CA LYS A 414 -84.59 -3.71 -46.14
C LYS A 414 -85.79 -2.84 -46.53
N GLU A 415 -85.57 -1.55 -46.80
CA GLU A 415 -86.65 -0.64 -47.24
C GLU A 415 -87.26 -1.08 -48.57
N LEU A 416 -86.45 -1.50 -49.54
CA LEU A 416 -86.94 -2.03 -50.82
C LEU A 416 -87.75 -3.31 -50.63
N LYS A 417 -87.28 -4.22 -49.78
CA LYS A 417 -88.02 -5.43 -49.41
C LYS A 417 -89.36 -5.10 -48.77
N ASP A 418 -89.41 -4.15 -47.86
CA ASP A 418 -90.64 -3.71 -47.20
C ASP A 418 -91.61 -3.05 -48.20
N LYS A 419 -91.10 -2.22 -49.11
CA LYS A 419 -91.88 -1.65 -50.23
C LYS A 419 -92.43 -2.72 -51.15
N TYR A 420 -91.63 -3.74 -51.50
CA TYR A 420 -92.06 -4.85 -52.34
C TYR A 420 -93.13 -5.69 -51.65
N LEU A 421 -92.95 -6.02 -50.36
CA LEU A 421 -93.95 -6.72 -49.55
C LEU A 421 -95.26 -5.95 -49.44
N LEU A 422 -95.19 -4.63 -49.29
CA LEU A 422 -96.36 -3.77 -49.26
C LEU A 422 -97.08 -3.75 -50.62
N ALA A 423 -96.32 -3.62 -51.72
CA ALA A 423 -96.87 -3.69 -53.07
C ALA A 423 -97.53 -5.04 -53.33
N PHE A 424 -96.88 -6.14 -52.92
CA PHE A 424 -97.40 -7.50 -53.04
C PHE A 424 -98.70 -7.71 -52.23
N LYS A 425 -98.76 -7.19 -51.00
CA LYS A 425 -100.00 -7.19 -50.20
C LYS A 425 -101.11 -6.40 -50.88
N LYS A 426 -100.79 -5.24 -51.47
CA LYS A 426 -101.75 -4.36 -52.16
C LYS A 426 -102.25 -4.96 -53.48
N THR A 427 -101.40 -5.67 -54.23
CA THR A 427 -101.84 -6.43 -55.40
C THR A 427 -102.65 -7.66 -54.99
N GLY A 428 -102.24 -8.37 -53.93
CA GLY A 428 -103.00 -9.47 -53.35
C GLY A 428 -104.42 -9.06 -52.98
N SER A 429 -104.59 -7.96 -52.23
CA SER A 429 -105.91 -7.45 -51.85
C SER A 429 -106.74 -7.01 -53.05
N LYS A 430 -106.13 -6.40 -54.08
CA LYS A 430 -106.81 -6.06 -55.34
C LYS A 430 -107.30 -7.30 -56.09
N LEU A 431 -106.49 -8.34 -56.14
CA LEU A 431 -106.83 -9.61 -56.82
C LEU A 431 -107.96 -10.32 -56.07
N GLU A 432 -107.97 -10.24 -54.74
CA GLU A 432 -109.04 -10.76 -53.90
C GLU A 432 -110.34 -9.99 -54.09
N THR A 433 -110.32 -8.65 -54.16
CA THR A 433 -111.51 -7.87 -54.55
C THR A 433 -112.00 -8.19 -55.96
N LEU A 434 -111.09 -8.40 -56.92
CA LEU A 434 -111.45 -8.76 -58.29
C LEU A 434 -112.11 -10.15 -58.32
N ARG A 435 -111.56 -11.11 -57.58
CA ARG A 435 -112.13 -12.45 -57.41
C ARG A 435 -113.52 -12.37 -56.80
N SER A 436 -113.72 -11.58 -55.75
CA SER A 436 -115.03 -11.36 -55.15
C SER A 436 -116.02 -10.74 -56.15
N SER A 437 -115.59 -9.76 -56.95
CA SER A 437 -116.44 -9.18 -57.99
C SER A 437 -116.79 -10.15 -59.12
N LEU A 438 -115.84 -11.01 -59.53
CA LEU A 438 -116.08 -12.09 -60.49
C LEU A 438 -117.03 -13.15 -59.93
N GLN A 439 -116.91 -13.47 -58.64
CA GLN A 439 -117.81 -14.40 -57.95
C GLN A 439 -119.25 -13.84 -57.95
N VAL A 440 -119.42 -12.56 -57.59
CA VAL A 440 -120.73 -11.89 -57.64
C VAL A 440 -121.30 -11.90 -59.06
N TYR A 441 -120.47 -11.63 -60.07
CA TYR A 441 -120.92 -11.65 -61.48
C TYR A 441 -121.29 -13.07 -61.94
N LEU A 442 -120.54 -14.09 -61.53
CA LEU A 442 -120.86 -15.50 -61.80
C LEU A 442 -122.15 -15.92 -61.11
N ASP A 443 -122.36 -15.50 -59.86
CA ASP A 443 -123.59 -15.77 -59.12
C ASP A 443 -124.80 -15.13 -59.81
N ASP A 444 -124.67 -13.88 -60.30
CA ASP A 444 -125.69 -13.14 -61.04
C ASP A 444 -126.02 -13.78 -62.41
N VAL A 445 -125.00 -14.26 -63.13
CA VAL A 445 -125.16 -15.04 -64.37
C VAL A 445 -125.81 -16.40 -64.11
N THR A 446 -125.48 -17.06 -62.99
CA THR A 446 -126.08 -18.34 -62.60
C THR A 446 -127.55 -18.15 -62.20
N GLN A 447 -127.87 -17.03 -61.55
CA GLN A 447 -129.24 -16.68 -61.16
C GLN A 447 -130.11 -16.36 -62.39
N THR A 448 -129.55 -15.67 -63.39
CA THR A 448 -130.23 -15.42 -64.67
C THR A 448 -130.39 -16.67 -65.53
N LEU A 449 -129.43 -17.60 -65.50
CA LEU A 449 -129.54 -18.92 -66.17
C LEU A 449 -130.57 -19.85 -65.51
N ASN A 450 -130.76 -19.77 -64.19
CA ASN A 450 -131.78 -20.53 -63.46
C ASN A 450 -133.20 -19.94 -63.56
N MET A 451 -133.36 -18.78 -64.22
CA MET A 451 -134.65 -18.12 -64.48
C MET A 451 -135.20 -18.38 -65.90
N VAL A 452 -134.50 -19.17 -66.70
CA VAL A 452 -134.94 -19.74 -67.99
C VAL A 452 -135.26 -21.21 -67.78
#